data_AF-A0A256W4M9-F1
#
_entry.id   AF-A0A256W4M9-F1
#
_cell.length_a   1.000
_cell.length_b   1.000
_cell.length_c   1.000
_cell.angle_alpha   90.00
_cell.angle_beta   90.00
_cell.angle_gamma   90.00
#
_symmetry.space_group_name_H-M   'P 1'
#
loop_
_entity.id
_entity.type
_entity.pdbx_description
1 polymer ?
#
loop_
_entity_poly.entity_id
_entity_poly.type
_entity_poly.pdbx_seq_one_letter_code
_entity_poly.pdbx_strand_id
1 'polypeptide(L)'
;SNSSYKMDFGTGDSICPDGRYRSGICNIIIEGNLMDSLSSAFLDFDDFYTEGFGVVGHCDIFNFGTTNGNIYLFFKLTDGYLNYQYEHEYGISYNFDKDILWVNGYETPLIFSDDSFLVSGHCYGRTAEHDRFLVTTRSNMEWPANCSYYSKGVVDFVLPDFSVGKGYLDFAGHYGSNPGCNREYWYAFRARVTNTNLFIGDSASFNIEY
;
A
#
# COMPACT_ATOMS: atom_id res chain seq x y z
N SER A 1 4.27 19.75 -19.83
CA SER A 1 2.94 19.40 -20.36
C SER A 1 2.28 18.46 -19.38
N ASN A 2 0.97 18.56 -19.19
CA ASN A 2 0.25 17.62 -18.35
C ASN A 2 -0.24 16.48 -19.23
N SER A 3 -0.09 15.26 -18.72
CA SER A 3 -0.55 14.04 -19.39
C SER A 3 -1.61 13.39 -18.52
N SER A 4 -2.75 13.03 -19.12
CA SER A 4 -3.81 12.29 -18.42
C SER A 4 -3.89 10.88 -18.98
N TYR A 5 -3.91 9.91 -18.07
CA TYR A 5 -4.07 8.50 -18.36
C TYR A 5 -5.32 8.00 -17.63
N LYS A 6 -6.16 7.26 -18.36
CA LYS A 6 -7.32 6.58 -17.80
C LYS A 6 -7.08 5.07 -17.90
N MET A 7 -7.01 4.39 -16.77
CA MET A 7 -6.98 2.93 -16.70
C MET A 7 -8.39 2.45 -16.38
N ASP A 8 -9.07 1.90 -17.38
CA ASP A 8 -10.45 1.41 -17.28
C ASP A 8 -10.45 -0.12 -17.28
N PHE A 9 -10.80 -0.71 -16.14
CA PHE A 9 -10.85 -2.15 -15.92
C PHE A 9 -12.25 -2.74 -16.18
N GLY A 10 -13.22 -1.91 -16.61
CA GLY A 10 -14.60 -2.33 -16.84
C GLY A 10 -15.39 -2.61 -15.56
N THR A 11 -16.61 -3.11 -15.70
CA THR A 11 -17.56 -3.32 -14.60
C THR A 11 -17.53 -4.72 -13.98
N GLY A 12 -16.65 -5.60 -14.47
CA GLY A 12 -16.49 -6.96 -13.95
C GLY A 12 -15.05 -7.21 -13.55
N ASP A 13 -14.85 -8.08 -12.56
CA ASP A 13 -13.52 -8.41 -12.04
C ASP A 13 -12.65 -9.01 -13.13
N SER A 14 -11.68 -8.21 -13.58
CA SER A 14 -10.72 -8.60 -14.61
C SER A 14 -9.40 -8.96 -13.94
N ILE A 15 -8.89 -10.16 -14.25
CA ILE A 15 -7.56 -10.57 -13.79
C ILE A 15 -6.49 -9.77 -14.52
N CYS A 16 -5.68 -9.04 -13.77
CA CYS A 16 -4.59 -8.22 -14.28
C CYS A 16 -3.29 -9.05 -14.42
N PRO A 17 -2.27 -8.56 -15.16
CA PRO A 17 -1.00 -9.26 -15.35
C PRO A 17 -0.25 -9.62 -14.06
N ASP A 18 -0.53 -8.91 -12.97
CA ASP A 18 0.02 -9.15 -11.63
C ASP A 18 -0.79 -10.17 -10.80
N GLY A 19 -1.81 -10.80 -11.42
CA GLY A 19 -2.66 -11.82 -10.80
C GLY A 19 -3.76 -11.27 -9.91
N ARG A 20 -3.90 -9.94 -9.80
CA ARG A 20 -4.96 -9.32 -8.99
C ARG A 20 -6.22 -9.04 -9.80
N TYR A 21 -7.38 -9.20 -9.18
CA TYR A 21 -8.67 -8.81 -9.75
C TYR A 21 -8.90 -7.31 -9.56
N ARG A 22 -9.25 -6.63 -10.65
CA ARG A 22 -9.60 -5.21 -10.65
C ARG A 22 -10.83 -4.93 -11.50
N SER A 23 -11.61 -3.95 -11.09
CA SER A 23 -12.72 -3.36 -11.84
C SER A 23 -12.82 -1.85 -11.56
N GLY A 24 -13.57 -1.11 -12.37
CA GLY A 24 -13.69 0.34 -12.28
C GLY A 24 -12.59 1.13 -12.99
N ILE A 25 -12.40 2.38 -12.57
CA ILE A 25 -11.52 3.34 -13.25
C ILE A 25 -10.50 3.93 -12.27
N CYS A 26 -9.24 3.93 -12.67
CA CYS A 26 -8.18 4.70 -12.03
C CYS A 26 -7.68 5.79 -13.01
N ASN A 27 -7.83 7.05 -12.60
CA ASN A 27 -7.38 8.21 -13.34
C ASN A 27 -6.02 8.66 -12.82
N ILE A 28 -5.06 8.87 -13.71
CA ILE A 28 -3.74 9.41 -13.38
C ILE A 28 -3.53 10.70 -14.14
N ILE A 29 -3.22 11.78 -13.43
CA ILE A 29 -2.80 13.05 -14.02
C ILE A 29 -1.33 13.26 -13.65
N ILE A 30 -0.47 13.32 -14.66
CA ILE A 30 0.96 13.55 -14.49
C ILE A 30 1.29 14.98 -14.92
N GLU A 31 1.96 15.73 -14.04
CA GLU A 31 2.48 17.06 -14.33
C GLU A 31 3.99 16.99 -14.57
N GLY A 32 4.39 17.08 -15.83
CA GLY A 32 5.78 16.89 -16.25
C GLY A 32 6.10 15.44 -16.61
N ASN A 33 7.38 15.08 -16.54
CA ASN A 33 7.85 13.70 -16.72
C ASN A 33 8.19 13.15 -15.33
N LEU A 34 7.59 12.03 -14.93
CA LEU A 34 7.83 11.42 -13.62
C LEU A 34 9.29 11.00 -13.38
N MET A 35 10.15 10.99 -14.40
CA MET A 35 11.59 10.78 -14.24
C MET A 35 12.36 12.08 -13.95
N ASP A 36 11.76 13.24 -14.20
CA ASP A 36 12.37 14.54 -13.95
C ASP A 36 12.06 15.01 -12.52
N SER A 37 13.03 15.65 -11.87
CA SER A 37 12.85 16.26 -10.55
C SER A 37 11.73 17.30 -10.58
N LEU A 38 10.98 17.39 -9.48
CA LEU A 38 9.84 18.31 -9.29
C LEU A 38 8.60 18.01 -10.14
N SER A 39 8.56 16.83 -10.80
CA SER A 39 7.34 16.31 -11.38
C SER A 39 6.39 15.78 -10.29
N SER A 40 5.12 15.72 -10.62
CA SER A 40 4.09 15.15 -9.75
C SER A 40 3.12 14.28 -10.53
N ALA A 41 2.43 13.39 -9.83
CA ALA A 41 1.28 12.68 -10.34
C ALA A 41 0.16 12.64 -9.30
N PHE A 42 -1.07 12.63 -9.78
CA PHE A 42 -2.27 12.60 -8.98
C PHE A 42 -3.10 11.40 -9.42
N LEU A 43 -3.50 10.56 -8.46
CA LEU A 43 -4.35 9.42 -8.70
C LEU A 43 -5.71 9.65 -8.05
N ASP A 44 -6.75 9.35 -8.83
CA ASP A 44 -8.15 9.43 -8.41
C ASP A 44 -8.89 8.16 -8.85
N PHE A 45 -9.84 7.72 -8.05
CA PHE A 45 -10.52 6.44 -8.19
C PHE A 45 -12.01 6.66 -8.44
N ASP A 46 -12.52 6.12 -9.54
CA ASP A 46 -13.93 6.21 -9.94
C ASP A 46 -14.52 4.81 -10.03
N ASP A 47 -15.37 4.46 -9.06
CA ASP A 47 -15.90 3.12 -8.83
C ASP A 47 -14.83 2.02 -8.94
N PHE A 48 -13.61 2.29 -8.44
CA PHE A 48 -12.47 1.38 -8.53
C PHE A 48 -12.51 0.32 -7.43
N TYR A 49 -12.29 -0.93 -7.83
CA TYR A 49 -12.23 -2.07 -6.94
C TYR A 49 -10.97 -2.90 -7.19
N THR A 50 -10.39 -3.43 -6.12
CA THR A 50 -9.32 -4.43 -6.18
C THR A 50 -9.62 -5.56 -5.21
N GLU A 51 -9.56 -6.80 -5.68
CA GLU A 51 -9.92 -7.99 -4.88
C GLU A 51 -11.30 -7.87 -4.20
N GLY A 52 -12.28 -7.27 -4.90
CA GLY A 52 -13.62 -7.00 -4.36
C GLY A 52 -13.72 -5.83 -3.38
N PHE A 53 -12.61 -5.19 -3.02
CA PHE A 53 -12.59 -4.04 -2.12
C PHE A 53 -12.69 -2.73 -2.88
N GLY A 54 -13.67 -1.90 -2.52
CA GLY A 54 -13.81 -0.55 -3.10
C GLY A 54 -12.74 0.37 -2.56
N VAL A 55 -12.03 1.06 -3.44
CA VAL A 55 -10.95 1.96 -3.07
C VAL A 55 -11.38 3.39 -3.33
N VAL A 56 -11.28 4.21 -2.30
CA VAL A 56 -11.56 5.65 -2.36
C VAL A 56 -10.36 6.40 -1.77
N GLY A 57 -10.11 7.61 -2.26
CA GLY A 57 -9.10 8.52 -1.75
C GLY A 57 -8.37 9.27 -2.86
N HIS A 58 -7.53 10.21 -2.47
CA HIS A 58 -6.68 10.98 -3.37
C HIS A 58 -5.22 10.69 -3.05
N CYS A 59 -4.47 10.19 -4.03
CA CYS A 59 -3.06 9.87 -3.87
C CYS A 59 -2.19 10.82 -4.71
N ASP A 60 -1.41 11.64 -4.01
CA ASP A 60 -0.43 12.54 -4.61
C ASP A 60 0.95 11.85 -4.60
N ILE A 61 1.66 11.96 -5.72
CA ILE A 61 3.03 11.49 -5.90
C ILE A 61 3.89 12.68 -6.29
N PHE A 62 5.01 12.86 -5.61
CA PHE A 62 5.98 13.91 -5.88
C PHE A 62 7.35 13.31 -6.14
N ASN A 63 8.00 13.69 -7.24
CA ASN A 63 9.40 13.34 -7.50
C ASN A 63 10.31 14.44 -6.97
N PHE A 64 11.12 14.14 -5.95
CA PHE A 64 12.07 15.07 -5.36
C PHE A 64 13.48 15.02 -6.00
N GLY A 65 13.62 14.31 -7.11
CA GLY A 65 14.85 14.12 -7.86
C GLY A 65 15.65 12.93 -7.35
N THR A 66 16.97 13.04 -7.39
CA THR A 66 17.88 11.97 -7.00
C THR A 66 18.50 12.25 -5.63
N THR A 67 18.48 11.26 -4.74
CA THR A 67 19.19 11.27 -3.46
C THR A 67 20.10 10.06 -3.37
N ASN A 68 21.38 10.27 -3.05
CA ASN A 68 22.38 9.20 -2.99
C ASN A 68 22.42 8.29 -4.25
N GLY A 69 22.18 8.87 -5.43
CA GLY A 69 22.15 8.13 -6.70
C GLY A 69 20.83 7.42 -7.03
N ASN A 70 19.82 7.49 -6.15
CA ASN A 70 18.51 6.84 -6.35
C ASN A 70 17.41 7.87 -6.54
N ILE A 71 16.40 7.57 -7.37
CA ILE A 71 15.23 8.44 -7.52
C ILE A 71 14.43 8.42 -6.22
N TYR A 72 14.04 9.60 -5.74
CA TYR A 72 13.30 9.79 -4.50
C TYR A 72 11.90 10.32 -4.81
N LEU A 73 10.90 9.52 -4.46
CA LEU A 73 9.50 9.84 -4.59
C LEU A 73 8.86 9.96 -3.20
N PHE A 74 7.85 10.82 -3.09
CA PHE A 74 7.01 10.92 -1.91
C PHE A 74 5.56 10.71 -2.31
N PHE A 75 4.89 9.81 -1.59
CA PHE A 75 3.51 9.44 -1.82
C PHE A 75 2.69 9.87 -0.63
N LYS A 76 1.57 10.52 -0.90
CA LYS A 76 0.63 10.97 0.12
C LYS A 76 -0.78 10.55 -0.25
N LEU A 77 -1.43 9.80 0.63
CA LEU A 77 -2.84 9.44 0.48
C LEU A 77 -3.67 10.22 1.50
N THR A 78 -4.69 10.92 1.00
CA THR A 78 -5.72 11.57 1.81
C THR A 78 -7.09 10.98 1.56
N ASP A 79 -7.90 10.94 2.62
CA ASP A 79 -9.27 10.42 2.61
C ASP A 79 -9.37 8.98 2.06
N GLY A 80 -8.32 8.19 2.34
CA GLY A 80 -8.25 6.80 1.94
C GLY A 80 -9.34 5.99 2.64
N TYR A 81 -10.09 5.21 1.86
CA TYR A 81 -11.09 4.29 2.38
C TYR A 81 -11.09 2.98 1.59
N LEU A 82 -11.05 1.86 2.30
CA LEU A 82 -11.27 0.53 1.73
C LEU A 82 -12.65 0.03 2.17
N ASN A 83 -13.57 -0.11 1.22
CA ASN A 83 -14.92 -0.60 1.42
C ASN A 83 -14.98 -2.11 1.18
N TYR A 84 -15.46 -2.88 2.17
CA TYR A 84 -15.59 -4.34 2.04
C TYR A 84 -16.83 -4.83 1.31
N GLN A 85 -17.68 -3.92 0.81
CA GLN A 85 -18.92 -4.25 0.09
C GLN A 85 -19.90 -5.17 0.83
N TYR A 86 -19.77 -5.37 2.15
CA TYR A 86 -20.80 -6.07 2.93
C TYR A 86 -22.02 -5.16 3.11
N GLU A 87 -23.22 -5.73 3.29
CA GLU A 87 -24.50 -5.02 3.50
C GLU A 87 -24.53 -4.10 4.74
N HIS A 88 -23.41 -4.03 5.47
CA HIS A 88 -23.16 -3.17 6.61
C HIS A 88 -21.88 -2.37 6.31
N GLU A 89 -21.89 -1.07 6.62
CA GLU A 89 -20.82 -0.08 6.39
C GLU A 89 -19.48 -0.43 7.08
N TYR A 90 -18.87 -1.54 6.70
CA TYR A 90 -17.57 -1.98 7.19
C TYR A 90 -16.49 -1.59 6.18
N GLY A 91 -15.54 -0.82 6.67
CA GLY A 91 -14.38 -0.43 5.89
C GLY A 91 -13.33 0.25 6.73
N ILE A 92 -12.15 0.41 6.14
CA ILE A 92 -11.00 1.00 6.80
C ILE A 92 -10.84 2.40 6.28
N SER A 93 -10.79 3.39 7.17
CA SER A 93 -10.31 4.72 6.80
C SER A 93 -8.82 4.81 7.09
N TYR A 94 -8.04 5.38 6.19
CA TYR A 94 -6.60 5.51 6.39
C TYR A 94 -6.01 6.64 5.54
N ASN A 95 -4.93 7.20 6.05
CA ASN A 95 -4.09 8.15 5.35
C ASN A 95 -2.64 7.68 5.50
N PHE A 96 -1.79 8.05 4.57
CA PHE A 96 -0.37 7.77 4.71
C PHE A 96 0.47 8.86 4.06
N ASP A 97 1.70 8.96 4.57
CA ASP A 97 2.82 9.64 3.94
C ASP A 97 3.96 8.63 3.83
N LYS A 98 4.46 8.38 2.62
CA LYS A 98 5.51 7.40 2.33
C LYS A 98 6.61 8.01 1.48
N ASP A 99 7.84 7.80 1.91
CA ASP A 99 9.04 8.00 1.12
C ASP A 99 9.34 6.72 0.35
N ILE A 100 9.64 6.84 -0.95
CA ILE A 100 10.02 5.73 -1.82
C ILE A 100 11.33 6.08 -2.51
N LEU A 101 12.39 5.30 -2.25
CA LEU A 101 13.63 5.35 -3.01
C LEU A 101 13.64 4.22 -4.04
N TRP A 102 13.76 4.54 -5.32
CA TRP A 102 13.92 3.57 -6.40
C TRP A 102 15.41 3.21 -6.54
N VAL A 103 15.77 2.01 -6.08
CA VAL A 103 17.18 1.61 -5.87
C VAL A 103 17.75 0.72 -6.97
N ASN A 104 16.92 0.03 -7.76
CA ASN A 104 17.36 -0.70 -8.95
C ASN A 104 16.28 -0.63 -10.04
N GLY A 105 16.68 -0.78 -11.31
CA GLY A 105 15.78 -0.91 -12.48
C GLY A 105 15.42 0.40 -13.21
N TYR A 106 15.79 1.56 -12.66
CA TYR A 106 15.51 2.87 -13.30
C TYR A 106 16.16 3.05 -14.69
N GLU A 107 17.25 2.33 -14.99
CA GLU A 107 17.94 2.36 -16.29
C GLU A 107 17.24 1.50 -17.35
N THR A 108 16.33 0.61 -16.93
CA THR A 108 15.59 -0.35 -17.75
C THR A 108 14.08 -0.07 -17.64
N PRO A 109 13.59 1.12 -18.05
CA PRO A 109 12.20 1.57 -17.80
C PRO A 109 11.10 0.73 -18.47
N LEU A 110 11.46 -0.26 -19.30
CA LEU A 110 10.54 -1.21 -19.92
C LEU A 110 10.52 -2.57 -19.21
N ILE A 111 11.37 -2.78 -18.19
CA ILE A 111 11.56 -4.05 -17.48
C ILE A 111 11.15 -3.85 -16.02
N PHE A 112 9.88 -3.53 -15.77
CA PHE A 112 9.37 -3.30 -14.40
C PHE A 112 9.68 -4.43 -13.41
N SER A 113 9.92 -5.66 -13.86
CA SER A 113 10.25 -6.79 -12.99
C SER A 113 11.63 -6.72 -12.33
N ASP A 114 12.55 -5.88 -12.82
CA ASP A 114 13.87 -5.68 -12.22
C ASP A 114 13.92 -4.49 -11.24
N ASP A 115 12.80 -3.77 -11.10
CA ASP A 115 12.68 -2.65 -10.20
C ASP A 115 12.68 -3.09 -8.73
N SER A 116 13.28 -2.28 -7.88
CA SER A 116 13.16 -2.42 -6.43
C SER A 116 13.19 -1.09 -5.72
N PHE A 117 12.46 -1.04 -4.62
CA PHE A 117 12.22 0.17 -3.87
C PHE A 117 12.54 -0.01 -2.39
N LEU A 118 12.98 1.07 -1.74
CA LEU A 118 13.00 1.19 -0.29
C LEU A 118 11.88 2.13 0.12
N VAL A 119 10.98 1.65 0.96
CA VAL A 119 9.82 2.41 1.44
C VAL A 119 9.96 2.72 2.92
N SER A 120 9.77 3.98 3.30
CA SER A 120 9.66 4.42 4.69
C SER A 120 8.46 5.35 4.85
N GLY A 121 7.99 5.56 6.07
CA GLY A 121 6.91 6.49 6.34
C GLY A 121 5.94 5.99 7.41
N HIS A 122 4.71 6.46 7.33
CA HIS A 122 3.68 6.12 8.29
C HIS A 122 2.28 6.07 7.66
N CYS A 123 1.41 5.29 8.27
CA CYS A 123 0.01 5.13 7.90
C CYS A 123 -0.83 5.20 9.17
N TYR A 124 -1.94 5.91 9.15
CA TYR A 124 -2.82 6.01 10.31
C TYR A 124 -4.27 6.07 9.86
N GLY A 125 -5.17 5.67 10.74
CA GLY A 125 -6.56 5.54 10.35
C GLY A 125 -7.43 4.90 11.41
N ARG A 126 -8.54 4.35 10.94
CA ARG A 126 -9.46 3.53 11.74
C ARG A 126 -9.72 2.18 11.08
N THR A 127 -9.76 1.15 11.92
CA THR A 127 -10.16 -0.21 11.56
C THR A 127 -11.62 -0.27 11.11
N ALA A 128 -12.04 -1.44 10.64
CA ALA A 128 -13.45 -1.72 10.33
C ALA A 128 -14.38 -1.56 11.55
N GLU A 129 -13.85 -1.76 12.76
CA GLU A 129 -14.54 -1.55 14.04
C GLU A 129 -14.35 -0.14 14.61
N HIS A 130 -13.83 0.77 13.79
CA HIS A 130 -13.57 2.16 14.11
C HIS A 130 -12.48 2.42 15.14
N ASP A 131 -11.73 1.41 15.56
CA ASP A 131 -10.57 1.57 16.44
C ASP A 131 -9.45 2.31 15.71
N ARG A 132 -8.72 3.19 16.38
CA ARG A 132 -7.62 3.92 15.77
C ARG A 132 -6.39 3.04 15.65
N PHE A 133 -5.64 3.25 14.56
CA PHE A 133 -4.32 2.67 14.39
C PHE A 133 -3.32 3.70 13.86
N LEU A 134 -2.04 3.47 14.17
CA LEU A 134 -0.88 4.11 13.57
C LEU A 134 0.15 3.02 13.28
N VAL A 135 0.68 3.01 12.06
CA VAL A 135 1.79 2.17 11.63
C VAL A 135 2.92 3.08 11.19
N THR A 136 4.14 2.77 11.57
CA THR A 136 5.33 3.56 11.21
C THR A 136 6.47 2.62 10.87
N THR A 137 7.20 2.89 9.79
CA THR A 137 8.38 2.10 9.45
C THR A 137 9.48 2.33 10.49
N ARG A 138 9.93 1.26 11.14
CA ARG A 138 11.09 1.25 12.03
C ARG A 138 12.39 1.15 11.24
N SER A 139 12.37 0.37 10.16
CA SER A 139 13.44 0.30 9.16
C SER A 139 12.83 0.38 7.76
N ASN A 140 13.66 0.73 6.77
CA ASN A 140 13.20 0.73 5.38
C ASN A 140 12.64 -0.64 4.99
N MET A 141 11.53 -0.59 4.30
CA MET A 141 10.81 -1.73 3.73
C MET A 141 11.34 -1.98 2.33
N GLU A 142 11.88 -3.17 2.06
CA GLU A 142 12.32 -3.54 0.71
C GLU A 142 11.12 -4.05 -0.09
N TRP A 143 10.83 -3.40 -1.22
CA TRP A 143 9.77 -3.80 -2.16
C TRP A 143 10.33 -4.06 -3.55
N PRO A 144 10.57 -5.32 -3.91
CA PRO A 144 10.83 -5.70 -5.30
C PRO A 144 9.54 -5.61 -6.11
N ALA A 145 9.60 -5.00 -7.30
CA ALA A 145 8.42 -4.84 -8.16
C ALA A 145 7.88 -6.18 -8.70
N ASN A 146 8.71 -7.21 -8.75
CA ASN A 146 8.30 -8.59 -9.06
C ASN A 146 7.72 -9.35 -7.86
N CYS A 147 7.55 -8.70 -6.70
CA CYS A 147 6.92 -9.27 -5.52
C CYS A 147 5.59 -8.58 -5.22
N SER A 148 4.58 -9.37 -4.87
CA SER A 148 3.30 -8.86 -4.37
C SER A 148 3.38 -8.26 -2.96
N TYR A 149 4.49 -8.47 -2.24
CA TYR A 149 4.67 -8.11 -0.84
C TYR A 149 6.08 -7.53 -0.57
N TYR A 150 6.23 -6.83 0.56
CA TYR A 150 7.53 -6.41 1.07
C TYR A 150 8.39 -7.63 1.41
N SER A 151 9.64 -7.65 0.92
CA SER A 151 10.57 -8.76 1.13
C SER A 151 11.31 -8.65 2.46
N LYS A 152 11.53 -7.43 2.96
CA LYS A 152 12.20 -7.13 4.24
C LYS A 152 11.72 -5.82 4.84
N GLY A 153 12.14 -5.58 6.09
CA GLY A 153 11.93 -4.34 6.83
C GLY A 153 11.12 -4.58 8.10
N VAL A 154 10.95 -3.53 8.90
CA VAL A 154 10.24 -3.60 10.17
C VAL A 154 9.30 -2.43 10.29
N VAL A 155 8.06 -2.69 10.69
CA VAL A 155 7.08 -1.65 11.03
C VAL A 155 6.69 -1.76 12.50
N ASP A 156 6.54 -0.62 13.14
CA ASP A 156 5.88 -0.47 14.43
C ASP A 156 4.40 -0.19 14.23
N PHE A 157 3.54 -0.72 15.09
CA PHE A 157 2.13 -0.36 15.11
C PHE A 157 1.68 0.02 16.52
N VAL A 158 0.72 0.93 16.57
CA VAL A 158 0.09 1.45 17.77
C VAL A 158 -1.42 1.44 17.56
N LEU A 159 -2.15 0.88 18.52
CA LEU A 159 -3.60 0.85 18.63
C LEU A 159 -3.97 1.66 19.90
N PRO A 160 -4.18 2.98 19.80
CA PRO A 160 -4.35 3.86 20.95
C PRO A 160 -5.55 3.52 21.83
N ASP A 161 -6.53 2.80 21.28
CA ASP A 161 -7.78 2.48 21.95
C ASP A 161 -7.69 1.18 22.79
N PHE A 162 -6.51 0.53 22.81
CA PHE A 162 -6.27 -0.72 23.55
C PHE A 162 -5.25 -0.55 24.68
N SER A 163 -5.48 -1.23 25.81
CA SER A 163 -4.57 -1.25 26.96
C SER A 163 -3.22 -1.90 26.66
N VAL A 164 -3.21 -2.86 25.73
CA VAL A 164 -2.01 -3.45 25.12
C VAL A 164 -2.11 -3.24 23.61
N GLY A 165 -1.82 -2.02 23.17
CA GLY A 165 -1.99 -1.58 21.80
C GLY A 165 -0.67 -1.17 21.14
N LYS A 166 0.43 -1.91 21.34
CA LYS A 166 1.69 -1.63 20.65
C LYS A 166 2.40 -2.91 20.28
N GLY A 167 3.09 -2.91 19.16
CA GLY A 167 3.99 -3.98 18.77
C GLY A 167 4.72 -3.64 17.49
N TYR A 168 5.36 -4.65 16.91
CA TYR A 168 6.05 -4.51 15.64
C TYR A 168 5.89 -5.76 14.79
N LEU A 169 6.14 -5.56 13.52
CA LEU A 169 6.11 -6.57 12.49
C LEU A 169 7.46 -6.51 11.77
N ASP A 170 8.23 -7.60 11.88
CA ASP A 170 9.47 -7.82 11.14
C ASP A 170 9.23 -8.72 9.93
N PHE A 171 9.47 -8.17 8.74
CA PHE A 171 9.37 -8.87 7.46
C PHE A 171 10.65 -9.67 7.13
N ALA A 172 11.71 -9.51 7.92
CA ALA A 172 12.90 -10.33 7.80
C ALA A 172 12.68 -11.70 8.47
N GLY A 173 12.53 -12.75 7.64
CA GLY A 173 12.79 -14.11 8.11
C GLY A 173 11.80 -15.17 7.69
N HIS A 174 12.01 -15.73 6.50
CA HIS A 174 12.05 -17.20 6.44
C HIS A 174 12.94 -17.69 5.28
N TYR A 175 14.03 -18.39 5.67
CA TYR A 175 14.98 -19.06 4.79
C TYR A 175 14.32 -19.90 3.69
N GLY A 176 14.66 -19.62 2.43
CA GLY A 176 14.27 -20.35 1.23
C GLY A 176 14.52 -19.49 -0.01
N SER A 177 14.84 -20.09 -1.15
CA SER A 177 15.40 -19.45 -2.36
C SER A 177 14.49 -18.46 -3.11
N ASN A 178 13.42 -17.96 -2.48
CA ASN A 178 12.66 -16.80 -2.94
C ASN A 178 11.82 -16.20 -1.77
N PRO A 179 12.45 -15.60 -0.74
CA PRO A 179 11.75 -15.20 0.47
C PRO A 179 11.15 -13.81 0.26
N GLY A 180 9.83 -13.72 0.03
CA GLY A 180 9.12 -12.44 0.05
C GLY A 180 8.05 -12.27 -1.03
N CYS A 181 8.22 -12.83 -2.23
CA CYS A 181 7.25 -12.58 -3.32
C CYS A 181 5.95 -13.40 -3.21
N ASN A 182 5.97 -14.55 -2.53
CA ASN A 182 4.88 -15.54 -2.56
C ASN A 182 4.21 -15.77 -1.20
N ARG A 183 4.38 -14.86 -0.23
CA ARG A 183 3.83 -15.07 1.11
C ARG A 183 3.05 -13.85 1.57
N GLU A 184 1.74 -14.07 1.69
CA GLU A 184 0.90 -13.28 2.55
C GLU A 184 1.42 -13.44 3.98
N TYR A 185 1.71 -12.33 4.65
CA TYR A 185 2.13 -12.36 6.03
C TYR A 185 0.89 -12.22 6.93
N TRP A 186 0.62 -13.27 7.70
CA TRP A 186 -0.47 -13.32 8.67
C TRP A 186 0.07 -13.02 10.07
N TYR A 187 -0.47 -12.01 10.75
CA TYR A 187 -0.13 -11.70 12.14
C TYR A 187 -1.38 -11.61 13.01
N ALA A 188 -1.32 -12.18 14.22
CA ALA A 188 -2.43 -12.25 15.16
C ALA A 188 -2.09 -11.47 16.45
N PHE A 189 -2.98 -10.55 16.86
CA PHE A 189 -2.97 -9.96 18.20
C PHE A 189 -4.27 -10.29 18.92
N ARG A 190 -4.18 -10.85 20.13
CA ARG A 190 -5.32 -11.19 20.98
C ARG A 190 -5.33 -10.29 22.22
N ALA A 191 -6.05 -9.17 22.17
CA ALA A 191 -6.40 -8.42 23.36
C ALA A 191 -7.82 -8.82 23.79
N ARG A 192 -7.95 -9.55 24.92
CA ARG A 192 -9.27 -9.84 25.50
C ARG A 192 -9.88 -8.54 26.03
N VAL A 193 -10.73 -7.89 25.24
CA VAL A 193 -12.13 -7.52 25.56
C VAL A 193 -12.82 -7.24 24.21
N THR A 194 -13.68 -8.16 23.78
CA THR A 194 -14.57 -8.10 22.58
C THR A 194 -13.93 -8.17 21.18
N ASN A 195 -14.60 -8.89 20.27
CA ASN A 195 -14.08 -9.42 19.00
C ASN A 195 -13.92 -8.31 17.92
N THR A 196 -12.69 -8.05 17.43
CA THR A 196 -12.42 -7.06 16.35
C THR A 196 -11.35 -7.53 15.35
N ASN A 197 -11.63 -7.37 14.05
CA ASN A 197 -10.86 -7.72 12.85
C ASN A 197 -10.37 -6.44 12.12
N LEU A 198 -9.12 -6.05 12.34
CA LEU A 198 -8.54 -4.84 11.76
C LEU A 198 -7.86 -5.11 10.42
N PHE A 199 -8.29 -4.59 9.26
CA PHE A 199 -7.47 -4.65 8.03
C PHE A 199 -6.68 -3.36 7.72
N ILE A 200 -5.47 -3.45 7.16
CA ILE A 200 -4.65 -2.29 6.76
C ILE A 200 -4.09 -2.57 5.35
N GLY A 201 -4.24 -1.59 4.45
CA GLY A 201 -4.10 -1.72 3.00
C GLY A 201 -2.73 -2.14 2.43
N ASP A 202 -2.83 -2.54 1.16
CA ASP A 202 -1.90 -3.17 0.18
C ASP A 202 -1.58 -4.65 0.30
N SER A 203 -1.82 -5.27 1.45
CA SER A 203 -2.11 -6.71 1.61
C SER A 203 -1.90 -7.11 3.07
N ALA A 204 -2.97 -7.02 3.83
CA ALA A 204 -3.14 -7.85 5.01
C ALA A 204 -4.64 -8.01 5.20
N SER A 205 -5.14 -9.23 5.02
CA SER A 205 -6.50 -9.60 5.39
C SER A 205 -6.51 -10.12 6.82
N PHE A 206 -7.48 -9.71 7.64
CA PHE A 206 -7.51 -10.02 9.07
C PHE A 206 -8.84 -10.66 9.40
N ASN A 207 -8.83 -11.97 9.58
CA ASN A 207 -10.01 -12.74 9.99
C ASN A 207 -9.71 -13.54 11.26
N ILE A 208 -10.51 -13.30 12.31
CA ILE A 208 -10.60 -13.99 13.60
C ILE A 208 -11.37 -15.29 13.40
N GLU A 209 -10.72 -16.43 13.62
CA GLU A 209 -11.42 -17.68 13.93
C GLU A 209 -10.71 -18.43 15.06
N TYR A 210 -11.50 -19.20 15.83
CA TYR A 210 -11.23 -19.68 17.18
C TYR A 210 -10.24 -20.84 17.29
#